data_AF-A0A932V8D2-F1
#
_entry.id   AF-A0A932V8D2-F1
#
_cell.length_a   1.000
_cell.length_b   1.000
_cell.length_c   1.000
_cell.angle_alpha   90.00
_cell.angle_beta   90.00
_cell.angle_gamma   90.00
#
_symmetry.space_group_name_H-M   'P 1'
#
loop_
_entity.id
_entity.type
_entity.pdbx_description
1 polymer ?
#
loop_
_entity_poly.entity_id
_entity_poly.type
_entity_poly.pdbx_seq_one_letter_code
_entity_poly.pdbx_strand_id
1 'polypeptide(L)'
;MQAWRAIPGNHTIIVRAYNAAGKISEPVGIIVTVVPSVAQVAPTFTPNANGAINPTNAPTTGGTRAPCTNAATFVSETIPDRTNFFAGNAFNKIWRLKNSGTCTWGVGYSFGLVSGEAMASSNSLAVPAIAPGGIAELLVPMTAPATIGLHSAAWQLKSDSAQNFGPRVTIVITVSNSDLTPQVSPTTLGCSGIPTLSTFTVTTEQITEGATTRIQWGLITNASSVQIDPGIGAVNTPGVRDVSPKITTTYTLTARCGPNARTASVTIIVNPAGSAIGNFAGAWIHNFGTMTLTQSGSNVLNTSEYVNAFTTNKSKGNISGTVTGNTLLGNWSIEGVSGTLQFYLGANGNSFDGARVSEQQQLRWCGARSGSPFPSGCSFAGTWNMYFSANPACATITLTRIDDTVTGNYCGSLLNGTLQYVGSETVINGTTSLTSGSNSFALYLIDGYNATQFQGGLVGIAGSEWCGWRGNAIKPPQCGK
;
A
#
# COMPACT_ATOMS: atom_id res chain seq x y z
N MET A 1 9.20 -5.00 37.23
CA MET A 1 8.78 -5.49 35.91
C MET A 1 7.27 -5.68 35.98
N GLN A 2 6.48 -4.88 35.25
CA GLN A 2 5.03 -5.06 35.19
C GLN A 2 4.70 -5.96 34.00
N ALA A 3 3.95 -7.04 34.22
CA ALA A 3 3.52 -7.95 33.17
C ALA A 3 2.02 -7.74 32.93
N TRP A 4 1.62 -7.75 31.66
CA TRP A 4 0.22 -7.62 31.24
C TRP A 4 -0.13 -8.73 30.26
N ARG A 5 -1.35 -9.26 30.36
CA ARG A 5 -1.85 -10.36 29.52
C ARG A 5 -2.63 -9.77 28.35
N ALA A 6 -2.12 -9.96 27.13
CA ALA A 6 -2.71 -9.40 25.93
C ALA A 6 -4.06 -10.03 25.60
N ILE A 7 -5.10 -9.20 25.47
CA ILE A 7 -6.47 -9.58 25.05
C ILE A 7 -6.77 -8.80 23.76
N PRO A 8 -7.46 -9.36 22.76
CA PRO A 8 -7.79 -8.65 21.53
C PRO A 8 -8.48 -7.30 21.78
N GLY A 9 -8.05 -6.24 21.10
CA GLY A 9 -8.58 -4.88 21.24
C GLY A 9 -7.49 -3.80 21.33
N ASN A 10 -7.92 -2.54 21.46
CA ASN A 10 -7.02 -1.40 21.66
C ASN A 10 -6.76 -1.20 23.15
N HIS A 11 -5.49 -1.16 23.55
CA HIS A 11 -5.07 -0.95 24.92
C HIS A 11 -4.15 0.26 24.99
N THR A 12 -4.39 1.16 25.94
CA THR A 12 -3.53 2.33 26.14
C THR A 12 -2.56 2.05 27.28
N ILE A 13 -1.27 1.98 26.97
CA ILE A 13 -0.22 1.90 27.99
C ILE A 13 0.21 3.33 28.32
N ILE A 14 0.05 3.73 29.57
CA ILE A 14 0.42 5.06 30.06
C ILE A 14 1.65 4.95 30.94
N VAL A 15 2.70 5.71 30.60
CA VAL A 15 3.93 5.77 31.40
C VAL A 15 4.07 7.16 32.02
N ARG A 16 4.50 7.18 33.27
CA ARG A 16 4.90 8.38 34.00
C ARG A 16 6.32 8.19 34.51
N ALA A 17 7.17 9.18 34.28
CA ALA A 17 8.52 9.19 34.84
C ALA A 17 8.52 9.96 36.16
N TYR A 18 9.36 9.50 37.10
CA TYR A 18 9.66 10.19 38.35
C TYR A 18 11.12 10.62 38.30
N ASN A 19 11.40 11.88 38.60
CA ASN A 19 12.79 12.30 38.77
C ASN A 19 13.30 11.95 40.19
N ALA A 20 14.59 12.17 40.44
CA ALA A 20 15.22 11.89 41.73
C ALA A 20 14.61 12.65 42.93
N ALA A 21 13.85 13.72 42.67
CA ALA A 21 13.11 14.49 43.66
C ALA A 21 11.64 14.06 43.81
N GLY A 22 11.22 12.98 43.13
CA GLY A 22 9.84 12.44 43.18
C GLY A 22 8.82 13.21 42.33
N LYS A 23 9.23 14.19 41.52
CA LYS A 23 8.32 14.94 40.64
C LYS A 23 7.93 14.11 39.41
N ILE A 24 6.64 14.06 39.13
CA ILE A 24 6.02 13.22 38.10
C ILE A 24 5.93 13.98 36.77
N SER A 25 6.24 13.30 35.65
CA SER A 25 6.03 13.84 34.30
C SER A 25 4.56 13.81 33.89
N GLU A 26 4.19 14.61 32.89
CA GLU A 26 2.93 14.41 32.18
C GLU A 26 2.87 12.98 31.61
N PRO A 27 1.70 12.31 31.66
CA PRO A 27 1.57 10.95 31.20
C PRO A 27 1.70 10.88 29.68
N VAL A 28 2.56 9.99 29.20
CA VAL A 28 2.68 9.67 27.78
C VAL A 28 2.03 8.32 27.54
N GLY A 29 1.01 8.31 26.68
CA GLY A 29 0.27 7.11 26.31
C GLY A 29 0.70 6.60 24.93
N ILE A 30 0.88 5.29 24.80
CA ILE A 30 0.92 4.62 23.50
C ILE A 30 -0.29 3.69 23.37
N ILE A 31 -0.90 3.65 22.19
CA ILE A 31 -1.98 2.72 21.89
C ILE A 31 -1.37 1.46 21.29
N VAL A 32 -1.64 0.33 21.93
CA VAL A 32 -1.25 -1.01 21.48
C VAL A 32 -2.52 -1.74 21.04
N THR A 33 -2.61 -2.02 19.74
CA THR A 33 -3.69 -2.84 19.20
C THR A 33 -3.26 -4.31 19.20
N VAL A 34 -3.90 -5.10 20.05
CA VAL A 34 -3.71 -6.56 20.08
C VAL A 34 -4.72 -7.17 19.13
N VAL A 35 -4.24 -7.82 18.07
CA VAL A 35 -5.10 -8.56 17.14
C VAL A 35 -5.24 -10.01 17.60
N PRO A 36 -6.42 -10.64 17.41
CA PRO A 36 -6.59 -12.05 17.77
C PRO A 36 -5.62 -12.93 16.96
N SER A 37 -5.05 -13.93 17.62
CA SER A 37 -4.22 -14.95 16.97
C SER A 37 -5.06 -15.68 15.93
N VAL A 38 -4.66 -15.55 14.66
CA VAL A 38 -5.20 -16.38 13.59
C VAL A 38 -4.59 -17.76 13.76
N ALA A 39 -5.40 -18.76 14.09
CA ALA A 39 -4.98 -20.15 14.01
C ALA A 39 -4.53 -20.42 12.56
N GLN A 40 -3.27 -20.77 12.38
CA GLN A 40 -2.75 -21.20 11.08
C GLN A 40 -3.46 -22.49 10.70
N VAL A 41 -4.49 -22.40 9.87
CA VAL A 41 -5.13 -23.57 9.29
C VAL A 41 -4.16 -24.11 8.24
N ALA A 42 -3.57 -25.27 8.50
CA ALA A 42 -2.86 -26.04 7.48
C ALA A 42 -3.83 -26.30 6.32
N PRO A 43 -3.44 -26.16 5.05
CA PRO A 43 -4.34 -26.38 3.92
C PRO A 43 -4.76 -27.86 3.88
N THR A 44 -5.98 -28.14 4.35
CA THR A 44 -6.65 -29.41 4.16
C THR A 44 -7.40 -29.38 2.83
N PHE A 45 -6.95 -30.18 1.86
CA PHE A 45 -7.71 -30.45 0.65
C PHE A 45 -8.85 -31.42 0.96
N THR A 46 -10.09 -30.93 0.91
CA THR A 46 -11.28 -31.79 0.84
C THR A 46 -11.73 -31.90 -0.62
N PRO A 47 -11.82 -33.10 -1.20
CA PRO A 47 -12.40 -33.29 -2.51
C PRO A 47 -13.92 -33.20 -2.38
N ASN A 48 -14.54 -32.15 -2.93
CA ASN A 48 -15.99 -32.08 -2.98
C ASN A 48 -16.49 -32.73 -4.26
N ALA A 49 -17.26 -33.81 -4.10
CA ALA A 49 -17.95 -34.51 -5.15
C ALA A 49 -19.31 -33.87 -5.43
N ASN A 50 -19.73 -33.99 -6.70
CA ASN A 50 -21.07 -33.84 -7.25
C ASN A 50 -21.50 -32.46 -7.76
N GLY A 51 -21.31 -32.31 -9.08
CA GLY A 51 -22.22 -31.61 -9.99
C GLY A 51 -22.18 -32.34 -11.32
N ALA A 52 -23.02 -33.37 -11.48
CA ALA A 52 -23.10 -34.20 -12.67
C ALA A 52 -23.68 -33.43 -13.87
N ILE A 53 -23.01 -33.53 -15.02
CA ILE A 53 -23.63 -33.44 -16.34
C ILE A 53 -23.22 -34.68 -17.15
N ASN A 54 -24.22 -35.36 -17.72
CA ASN A 54 -24.14 -36.61 -18.46
C ASN A 54 -23.58 -36.39 -19.90
N PRO A 55 -23.26 -37.44 -20.68
CA PRO A 55 -22.03 -37.51 -21.46
C PRO A 55 -22.29 -37.38 -22.96
N THR A 56 -21.49 -36.58 -23.66
CA THR A 56 -21.41 -36.73 -25.11
C THR A 56 -20.04 -36.32 -25.65
N ASN A 57 -19.46 -37.29 -26.36
CA ASN A 57 -18.25 -37.28 -27.16
C ASN A 57 -16.94 -37.22 -26.37
N ALA A 58 -16.39 -38.41 -26.14
CA ALA A 58 -14.97 -38.60 -25.93
C ALA A 58 -14.19 -38.06 -27.14
N PRO A 59 -13.15 -37.22 -26.92
CA PRO A 59 -11.95 -37.27 -27.73
C PRO A 59 -10.99 -38.25 -27.04
N THR A 60 -10.76 -39.34 -27.76
CA THR A 60 -9.51 -40.09 -27.81
C THR A 60 -8.27 -39.36 -27.27
N THR A 61 -7.49 -40.11 -26.49
CA THR A 61 -6.04 -39.97 -26.34
C THR A 61 -5.36 -39.41 -27.59
N GLY A 62 -4.58 -38.33 -27.42
CA GLY A 62 -3.67 -37.81 -28.44
C GLY A 62 -4.07 -36.49 -29.10
N GLY A 63 -4.41 -35.46 -28.32
CA GLY A 63 -4.47 -34.08 -28.82
C GLY A 63 -3.11 -33.40 -28.71
N THR A 64 -2.34 -33.38 -29.80
CA THR A 64 -1.14 -32.53 -29.92
C THR A 64 -1.54 -31.09 -29.64
N ARG A 65 -1.01 -30.52 -28.55
CA ARG A 65 -1.13 -29.09 -28.26
C ARG A 65 -0.66 -28.33 -29.49
N ALA A 66 -1.45 -27.37 -29.97
CA ALA A 66 -1.01 -26.45 -31.02
C ALA A 66 0.41 -25.96 -30.66
N PRO A 67 1.38 -26.02 -31.59
CA PRO A 67 2.77 -25.73 -31.27
C PRO A 67 2.84 -24.28 -30.81
N CYS A 68 3.10 -24.10 -29.51
CA CYS A 68 3.42 -22.80 -28.95
C CYS A 68 4.94 -22.72 -28.75
N THR A 69 5.46 -21.51 -28.82
CA THR A 69 6.90 -21.25 -28.70
C THR A 69 7.17 -20.74 -27.30
N ASN A 70 8.01 -21.46 -26.55
CA ASN A 70 8.53 -21.00 -25.27
C ASN A 70 9.64 -19.98 -25.51
N ALA A 71 9.46 -18.73 -25.07
CA ALA A 71 10.48 -17.70 -25.14
C ALA A 71 10.35 -16.73 -23.96
N ALA A 72 11.47 -16.18 -23.51
CA ALA A 72 11.53 -15.18 -22.46
C ALA A 72 12.52 -14.08 -22.82
N THR A 73 12.33 -12.87 -22.29
CA THR A 73 13.31 -11.77 -22.34
C THR A 73 13.64 -11.29 -20.94
N PHE A 74 14.91 -10.97 -20.69
CA PHE A 74 15.35 -10.37 -19.43
C PHE A 74 14.85 -8.93 -19.32
N VAL A 75 14.42 -8.53 -18.12
CA VAL A 75 13.95 -7.18 -17.81
C VAL A 75 14.89 -6.49 -16.81
N SER A 76 15.12 -7.10 -15.65
CA SER A 76 15.98 -6.54 -14.59
C SER A 76 16.32 -7.56 -13.51
N GLU A 77 17.23 -7.20 -12.60
CA GLU A 77 17.64 -8.00 -11.44
C GLU A 77 17.98 -7.13 -10.21
N THR A 78 18.05 -7.73 -9.02
CA THR A 78 18.26 -6.99 -7.75
C THR A 78 19.70 -6.83 -7.27
N ILE A 79 20.57 -7.82 -7.53
CA ILE A 79 21.96 -7.82 -7.07
C ILE A 79 22.88 -7.65 -8.27
N PRO A 80 23.60 -6.53 -8.42
CA PRO A 80 24.57 -6.35 -9.49
C PRO A 80 25.71 -7.37 -9.43
N ASP A 81 26.30 -7.67 -10.58
CA ASP A 81 27.47 -8.53 -10.65
C ASP A 81 28.64 -8.00 -9.81
N ARG A 82 29.36 -8.93 -9.18
CA ARG A 82 30.49 -8.70 -8.26
C ARG A 82 30.13 -7.98 -6.96
N THR A 83 28.84 -7.99 -6.59
CA THR A 83 28.44 -7.58 -5.23
C THR A 83 29.17 -8.43 -4.19
N ASN A 84 29.75 -7.79 -3.18
CA ASN A 84 30.52 -8.47 -2.14
C ASN A 84 29.60 -8.97 -1.01
N PHE A 85 29.71 -10.25 -0.68
CA PHE A 85 29.02 -10.90 0.44
C PHE A 85 30.04 -11.50 1.40
N PHE A 86 29.66 -11.64 2.67
CA PHE A 86 30.43 -12.42 3.62
C PHE A 86 30.05 -13.89 3.52
N ALA A 87 31.02 -14.76 3.83
CA ALA A 87 30.80 -16.19 3.91
C ALA A 87 29.60 -16.51 4.81
N GLY A 88 28.65 -17.30 4.30
CA GLY A 88 27.46 -17.73 5.02
C GLY A 88 26.31 -16.72 5.09
N ASN A 89 26.43 -15.53 4.50
CA ASN A 89 25.33 -14.56 4.50
C ASN A 89 24.17 -15.03 3.61
N ALA A 90 22.95 -15.00 4.14
CA ALA A 90 21.74 -15.20 3.35
C ALA A 90 21.35 -13.93 2.59
N PHE A 91 20.88 -14.07 1.35
CA PHE A 91 20.39 -12.99 0.51
C PHE A 91 19.33 -13.48 -0.49
N ASN A 92 18.49 -12.57 -0.98
CA ASN A 92 17.48 -12.89 -2.00
C ASN A 92 17.90 -12.28 -3.35
N LYS A 93 18.11 -13.14 -4.36
CA LYS A 93 18.31 -12.72 -5.75
C LYS A 93 16.98 -12.80 -6.49
N ILE A 94 16.58 -11.71 -7.14
CA ILE A 94 15.35 -11.66 -7.94
C ILE A 94 15.74 -11.34 -9.38
N TRP A 95 15.21 -12.12 -10.32
CA TRP A 95 15.23 -11.79 -11.75
C TRP A 95 13.81 -11.54 -12.24
N ARG A 96 13.65 -10.50 -13.06
CA ARG A 96 12.41 -10.21 -13.76
C ARG A 96 12.53 -10.65 -15.21
N LEU A 97 11.71 -11.61 -15.62
CA LEU A 97 11.66 -12.12 -16.99
C LEU A 97 10.28 -11.89 -17.59
N LYS A 98 10.22 -11.37 -18.81
CA LYS A 98 8.98 -11.24 -19.56
C LYS A 98 8.75 -12.49 -20.39
N ASN A 99 7.53 -13.02 -20.41
CA ASN A 99 7.12 -14.05 -21.35
C ASN A 99 6.99 -13.43 -22.75
N SER A 100 7.98 -13.68 -23.60
CA SER A 100 8.02 -13.21 -24.99
C SER A 100 7.59 -14.29 -25.98
N GLY A 101 7.17 -15.45 -25.48
CA GLY A 101 6.68 -16.57 -26.27
C GLY A 101 5.18 -16.54 -26.50
N THR A 102 4.66 -17.64 -27.02
CA THR A 102 3.22 -17.85 -27.23
C THR A 102 2.63 -18.89 -26.28
N CYS A 103 3.47 -19.62 -25.54
CA CYS A 103 3.02 -20.50 -24.46
C CYS A 103 2.74 -19.70 -23.17
N THR A 104 1.66 -20.03 -22.46
CA THR A 104 1.48 -19.59 -21.07
C THR A 104 2.35 -20.48 -20.17
N TRP A 105 3.20 -19.89 -19.34
CA TRP A 105 3.96 -20.65 -18.33
C TRP A 105 3.05 -21.04 -17.16
N GLY A 106 3.44 -22.01 -16.35
CA GLY A 106 2.69 -22.41 -15.17
C GLY A 106 3.02 -23.82 -14.70
N VAL A 107 2.01 -24.64 -14.41
CA VAL A 107 2.19 -26.03 -13.96
C VAL A 107 3.13 -26.78 -14.91
N GLY A 108 4.17 -27.41 -14.35
CA GLY A 108 5.21 -28.12 -15.10
C GLY A 108 6.44 -27.26 -15.48
N TYR A 109 6.32 -25.93 -15.50
CA TYR A 109 7.45 -25.04 -15.74
C TYR A 109 8.26 -24.83 -14.46
N SER A 110 9.58 -24.74 -14.62
CA SER A 110 10.49 -24.46 -13.51
C SER A 110 11.58 -23.47 -13.90
N PHE A 111 12.18 -22.84 -12.89
CA PHE A 111 13.37 -22.01 -13.01
C PHE A 111 14.49 -22.71 -12.23
N GLY A 112 15.51 -23.16 -12.96
CA GLY A 112 16.51 -24.07 -12.42
C GLY A 112 17.94 -23.62 -12.63
N LEU A 113 18.81 -24.05 -11.72
CA LEU A 113 20.26 -23.90 -11.84
C LEU A 113 20.74 -24.74 -13.03
N VAL A 114 21.41 -24.11 -14.00
CA VAL A 114 21.93 -24.78 -15.21
C VAL A 114 23.45 -24.89 -15.23
N SER A 115 24.18 -24.06 -14.47
CA SER A 115 25.63 -24.17 -14.31
C SER A 115 26.13 -23.31 -13.15
N GLY A 116 27.32 -23.63 -12.63
CA GLY A 116 27.96 -22.89 -11.53
C GLY A 116 27.59 -23.45 -10.16
N GLU A 117 27.80 -22.64 -9.13
CA GLU A 117 27.71 -23.09 -7.73
C GLU A 117 26.29 -23.02 -7.17
N ALA A 118 25.89 -24.07 -6.45
CA ALA A 118 24.58 -24.14 -5.80
C ALA A 118 24.56 -23.28 -4.52
N MET A 119 24.26 -22.00 -4.68
CA MET A 119 24.10 -21.05 -3.55
C MET A 119 22.70 -21.08 -2.93
N ALA A 120 21.73 -21.77 -3.54
CA ALA A 120 20.36 -21.89 -3.06
C ALA A 120 20.11 -23.27 -2.40
N SER A 121 19.14 -23.35 -1.49
CA SER A 121 18.75 -24.63 -0.85
C SER A 121 17.99 -25.57 -1.79
N SER A 122 17.39 -25.04 -2.86
CA SER A 122 16.79 -25.81 -3.96
C SER A 122 17.37 -25.34 -5.29
N ASN A 123 17.72 -26.27 -6.17
CA ASN A 123 18.24 -25.99 -7.52
C ASN A 123 17.13 -25.84 -8.58
N SER A 124 15.86 -25.93 -8.17
CA SER A 124 14.71 -25.77 -9.06
C SER A 124 13.52 -25.18 -8.30
N LEU A 125 12.89 -24.16 -8.88
CA LEU A 125 11.71 -23.50 -8.34
C LEU A 125 10.57 -23.58 -9.35
N ALA A 126 9.34 -23.81 -8.87
CA ALA A 126 8.16 -23.76 -9.72
C ALA A 126 7.92 -22.33 -10.22
N VAL A 127 7.51 -22.20 -11.49
CA VAL A 127 7.17 -20.91 -12.10
C VAL A 127 5.65 -20.71 -12.01
N PRO A 128 5.17 -19.55 -11.52
CA PRO A 128 3.74 -19.26 -11.47
C PRO A 128 3.14 -19.14 -12.87
N ALA A 129 1.81 -19.11 -12.97
CA ALA A 129 1.14 -18.98 -14.26
C ALA A 129 1.37 -17.59 -14.87
N ILE A 130 2.02 -17.52 -16.04
CA ILE A 130 2.37 -16.25 -16.71
C ILE A 130 2.00 -16.33 -18.20
N ALA A 131 1.00 -15.56 -18.60
CA ALA A 131 0.57 -15.46 -19.99
C ALA A 131 1.62 -14.75 -20.88
N PRO A 132 1.59 -14.97 -22.22
CA PRO A 132 2.36 -14.18 -23.18
C PRO A 132 2.25 -12.67 -22.90
N GLY A 133 3.39 -11.99 -22.87
CA GLY A 133 3.51 -10.57 -22.54
C GLY A 133 3.63 -10.25 -21.05
N GLY A 134 3.29 -11.18 -20.14
CA GLY A 134 3.40 -10.99 -18.69
C GLY A 134 4.84 -11.02 -18.17
N ILE A 135 5.06 -10.50 -16.96
CA ILE A 135 6.38 -10.48 -16.28
C ILE A 135 6.34 -11.42 -15.08
N ALA A 136 7.31 -12.32 -14.99
CA ALA A 136 7.58 -13.17 -13.84
C ALA A 136 8.65 -12.53 -12.94
N GLU A 137 8.41 -12.50 -11.62
CA GLU A 137 9.43 -12.21 -10.61
C GLU A 137 9.93 -13.52 -10.00
N LEU A 138 11.16 -13.91 -10.33
CA LEU A 138 11.78 -15.17 -9.92
C LEU A 138 12.71 -14.91 -8.74
N LEU A 139 12.19 -15.08 -7.52
CA LEU A 139 12.94 -14.94 -6.27
C LEU A 139 13.64 -16.25 -5.92
N VAL A 140 14.96 -16.20 -5.75
CA VAL A 140 15.78 -17.31 -5.29
C VAL A 140 16.47 -16.91 -3.99
N PRO A 141 16.09 -17.52 -2.85
CA PRO A 141 16.83 -17.36 -1.59
C PRO A 141 18.17 -18.08 -1.70
N MET A 142 19.25 -17.38 -1.40
CA MET A 142 20.62 -17.85 -1.53
C MET A 142 21.42 -17.62 -0.25
N THR A 143 22.47 -18.41 -0.06
CA THR A 143 23.49 -18.24 0.98
C THR A 143 24.85 -18.13 0.30
N ALA A 144 25.62 -17.10 0.65
CA ALA A 144 26.96 -16.89 0.13
C ALA A 144 27.86 -18.08 0.56
N PRO A 145 28.63 -18.68 -0.35
CA PRO A 145 29.55 -19.78 -0.04
C PRO A 145 30.51 -19.49 1.11
N ALA A 146 31.00 -20.53 1.79
CA ALA A 146 31.97 -20.37 2.87
C ALA A 146 33.39 -20.07 2.38
N THR A 147 33.67 -20.38 1.12
CA THR A 147 34.96 -20.15 0.48
C THR A 147 35.07 -18.71 -0.02
N ILE A 148 36.24 -18.09 0.15
CA ILE A 148 36.55 -16.76 -0.38
C ILE A 148 36.74 -16.86 -1.90
N GLY A 149 36.31 -15.85 -2.63
CA GLY A 149 36.64 -15.67 -4.04
C GLY A 149 35.46 -15.20 -4.86
N LEU A 150 35.57 -15.35 -6.17
CA LEU A 150 34.47 -15.07 -7.09
C LEU A 150 33.58 -16.30 -7.21
N HIS A 151 32.30 -16.14 -6.92
CA HIS A 151 31.30 -17.19 -7.01
C HIS A 151 30.28 -16.83 -8.09
N SER A 152 29.88 -17.81 -8.89
CA SER A 152 28.91 -17.58 -9.94
C SER A 152 27.98 -18.76 -10.15
N ALA A 153 26.75 -18.44 -10.52
CA ALA A 153 25.73 -19.42 -10.91
C ALA A 153 24.87 -18.86 -12.03
N ALA A 154 24.45 -19.73 -12.96
CA ALA A 154 23.53 -19.38 -14.02
C ALA A 154 22.24 -20.18 -13.89
N TRP A 155 21.12 -19.49 -14.08
CA TRP A 155 19.77 -20.03 -13.98
C TRP A 155 19.02 -19.83 -15.29
N GLN A 156 18.11 -20.75 -15.60
CA GLN A 156 17.32 -20.71 -16.83
C GLN A 156 15.92 -21.29 -16.60
N LEU A 157 14.96 -20.81 -17.38
CA LEU A 157 13.61 -21.38 -17.42
C LEU A 157 13.64 -22.73 -18.13
N LYS A 158 12.78 -23.64 -17.66
CA LYS A 158 12.60 -24.99 -18.16
C LYS A 158 11.11 -25.25 -18.35
N SER A 159 10.74 -25.74 -19.53
CA SER A 159 9.35 -26.03 -19.89
C SER A 159 8.80 -27.24 -19.13
N ASP A 160 7.49 -27.43 -19.24
CA ASP A 160 6.76 -28.64 -18.84
C ASP A 160 7.32 -29.94 -19.44
N SER A 161 7.90 -29.87 -20.63
CA SER A 161 8.63 -30.97 -21.30
C SER A 161 10.11 -31.07 -20.90
N ALA A 162 10.51 -30.40 -19.83
CA ALA A 162 11.87 -30.38 -19.31
C ALA A 162 12.92 -29.80 -20.29
N GLN A 163 12.53 -28.93 -21.23
CA GLN A 163 13.44 -28.26 -22.16
C GLN A 163 13.79 -26.86 -21.66
N ASN A 164 15.08 -26.49 -21.67
CA ASN A 164 15.51 -25.14 -21.27
C ASN A 164 15.14 -24.11 -22.36
N PHE A 165 14.67 -22.94 -21.97
CA PHE A 165 14.32 -21.85 -22.90
C PHE A 165 14.59 -20.47 -22.30
N GLY A 166 14.60 -19.43 -23.15
CA GLY A 166 14.88 -18.06 -22.72
C GLY A 166 16.36 -17.80 -22.36
N PRO A 167 16.70 -16.60 -21.88
CA PRO A 167 18.08 -16.26 -21.55
C PRO A 167 18.56 -17.01 -20.31
N ARG A 168 19.88 -17.28 -20.24
CA ARG A 168 20.54 -17.61 -18.99
C ARG A 168 20.78 -16.32 -18.23
N VAL A 169 20.32 -16.27 -16.98
CA VAL A 169 20.58 -15.14 -16.08
C VAL A 169 21.57 -15.56 -15.01
N THR A 170 22.44 -14.63 -14.62
CA THR A 170 23.57 -14.94 -13.75
C THR A 170 23.44 -14.26 -12.40
N ILE A 171 24.06 -14.89 -11.41
CA ILE A 171 24.48 -14.26 -10.18
C ILE A 171 25.99 -14.38 -10.13
N VAL A 172 26.68 -13.25 -10.04
CA VAL A 172 28.13 -13.18 -9.83
C VAL A 172 28.35 -12.39 -8.55
N ILE A 173 28.94 -13.03 -7.54
CA ILE A 173 29.26 -12.39 -6.26
C ILE A 173 30.72 -12.59 -5.92
N THR A 174 31.26 -11.69 -5.12
CA THR A 174 32.54 -11.91 -4.47
C THR A 174 32.25 -12.30 -3.03
N VAL A 175 32.84 -13.40 -2.56
CA VAL A 175 32.80 -13.78 -1.14
C VAL A 175 34.14 -13.39 -0.52
N SER A 176 34.07 -12.68 0.60
CA SER A 176 35.23 -12.31 1.41
C SER A 176 35.04 -12.81 2.84
N ASN A 177 36.10 -13.33 3.46
CA ASN A 177 36.13 -13.53 4.91
C ASN A 177 36.63 -12.22 5.51
N SER A 178 35.93 -11.69 6.52
CA SER A 178 36.33 -10.56 7.39
C SER A 178 37.34 -9.57 6.78
N ASP A 179 36.88 -8.36 6.42
CA ASP A 179 37.66 -7.21 5.95
C ASP A 179 39.19 -7.31 6.20
N LEU A 180 39.99 -7.52 5.15
CA LEU A 180 41.44 -7.39 5.20
C LEU A 180 41.86 -5.91 5.22
N THR A 181 41.47 -5.21 6.28
CA THR A 181 42.32 -4.18 6.86
C THR A 181 42.83 -4.74 8.18
N PRO A 182 44.12 -4.57 8.54
CA PRO A 182 44.59 -4.96 9.87
C PRO A 182 43.77 -4.21 10.92
N GLN A 183 42.82 -4.92 11.52
CA GLN A 183 41.91 -4.39 12.51
C GLN A 183 42.68 -4.28 13.82
N VAL A 184 42.95 -3.07 14.28
CA VAL A 184 43.64 -2.86 15.55
C VAL A 184 42.61 -2.78 16.67
N SER A 185 42.84 -3.57 17.72
CA SER A 185 42.17 -3.31 18.99
C SER A 185 42.75 -2.03 19.59
N PRO A 186 41.91 -1.12 20.11
CA PRO A 186 42.39 0.02 20.89
C PRO A 186 43.30 -0.47 22.02
N THR A 187 44.58 -0.11 21.99
CA THR A 187 45.55 -0.52 23.01
C THR A 187 45.38 0.30 24.29
N THR A 188 45.54 -0.35 25.44
CA THR A 188 45.45 0.25 26.78
C THR A 188 46.67 1.09 27.17
N LEU A 189 47.71 1.18 26.33
CA LEU A 189 48.96 1.87 26.66
C LEU A 189 49.08 3.22 25.92
N GLY A 190 48.89 4.33 26.66
CA GLY A 190 49.45 5.64 26.30
C GLY A 190 48.67 6.55 25.34
N CYS A 191 47.34 6.52 25.29
CA CYS A 191 46.59 7.54 24.54
C CYS A 191 46.63 8.91 25.27
N SER A 192 46.59 10.04 24.53
CA SER A 192 46.53 11.39 25.11
C SER A 192 45.78 12.36 24.19
N GLY A 193 44.84 13.14 24.73
CA GLY A 193 44.02 14.09 23.96
C GLY A 193 42.76 13.47 23.36
N ILE A 194 42.24 14.07 22.27
CA ILE A 194 40.97 13.68 21.64
C ILE A 194 41.23 12.63 20.54
N PRO A 195 40.48 11.51 20.51
CA PRO A 195 40.56 10.52 19.43
C PRO A 195 40.23 11.11 18.05
N THR A 196 40.87 10.58 17.01
CA THR A 196 40.62 10.98 15.62
C THR A 196 39.86 9.89 14.88
N LEU A 197 38.72 10.25 14.27
CA LEU A 197 37.85 9.37 13.51
C LEU A 197 37.89 9.77 12.03
N SER A 198 38.20 8.81 11.16
CA SER A 198 38.24 9.04 9.71
C SER A 198 36.85 9.14 9.07
N THR A 199 36.02 8.09 9.20
CA THR A 199 34.67 8.03 8.62
C THR A 199 33.71 7.24 9.51
N PHE A 200 32.42 7.56 9.41
CA PHE A 200 31.34 6.75 9.98
C PHE A 200 30.09 6.91 9.10
N THR A 201 29.75 5.88 8.34
CA THR A 201 28.74 5.93 7.28
C THR A 201 27.86 4.69 7.30
N VAL A 202 26.77 4.73 6.52
CA VAL A 202 25.93 3.56 6.24
C VAL A 202 25.81 3.35 4.74
N THR A 203 25.68 2.09 4.30
CA THR A 203 25.46 1.78 2.88
C THR A 203 24.09 2.26 2.40
N THR A 204 23.08 2.28 3.26
CA THR A 204 21.75 2.84 2.96
C THR A 204 21.15 3.46 4.20
N GLU A 205 20.76 4.73 4.11
CA GLU A 205 20.17 5.50 5.21
C GLU A 205 18.67 5.25 5.39
N GLN A 206 17.99 4.72 4.37
CA GLN A 206 16.56 4.39 4.41
C GLN A 206 16.33 2.91 4.11
N ILE A 207 15.73 2.19 5.03
CA ILE A 207 15.39 0.77 4.88
C ILE A 207 13.93 0.50 5.19
N THR A 208 13.43 -0.65 4.75
CA THR A 208 12.15 -1.18 5.23
C THR A 208 12.38 -1.94 6.54
N GLU A 209 11.39 -2.02 7.43
CA GLU A 209 11.50 -2.69 8.73
C GLU A 209 12.04 -4.11 8.60
N GLY A 210 13.08 -4.41 9.38
CA GLY A 210 13.74 -5.71 9.37
C GLY A 210 14.63 -5.96 8.14
N ALA A 211 14.67 -5.06 7.16
CA ALA A 211 15.70 -5.09 6.13
C ALA A 211 17.08 -4.77 6.73
N THR A 212 18.13 -5.23 6.07
CA THR A 212 19.51 -5.09 6.57
C THR A 212 20.21 -3.95 5.84
N THR A 213 20.89 -3.08 6.59
CA THR A 213 21.86 -2.11 6.08
C THR A 213 23.18 -2.29 6.83
N ARG A 214 24.27 -1.72 6.29
CA ARG A 214 25.62 -1.88 6.82
C ARG A 214 26.16 -0.56 7.33
N ILE A 215 26.55 -0.54 8.60
CA ILE A 215 27.35 0.53 9.20
C ILE A 215 28.82 0.28 8.88
N GLN A 216 29.56 1.32 8.52
CA GLN A 216 30.99 1.27 8.21
C GLN A 216 31.73 2.40 8.96
N TRP A 217 32.86 2.10 9.58
CA TRP A 217 33.72 3.09 10.23
C TRP A 217 35.17 2.95 9.80
N GLY A 218 35.80 4.10 9.55
CA GLY A 218 37.22 4.19 9.18
C GLY A 218 38.15 4.00 10.38
N LEU A 219 39.45 4.15 10.11
CA LEU A 219 40.50 4.02 11.14
C LEU A 219 40.30 5.10 12.22
N ILE A 220 40.39 4.66 13.47
CA ILE A 220 40.34 5.49 14.66
C ILE A 220 41.68 5.38 15.36
N THR A 221 42.34 6.51 15.53
CA THR A 221 43.63 6.60 16.21
C THR A 221 43.50 7.40 17.51
N ASN A 222 44.46 7.21 18.41
CA ASN A 222 44.49 7.86 19.73
C ASN A 222 43.25 7.55 20.61
N ALA A 223 42.75 6.31 20.55
CA ALA A 223 41.67 5.83 21.40
C ALA A 223 42.13 4.62 22.23
N SER A 224 41.73 4.57 23.50
CA SER A 224 41.84 3.40 24.37
C SER A 224 40.60 2.50 24.30
N SER A 225 39.48 2.98 23.76
CA SER A 225 38.27 2.17 23.54
C SER A 225 37.40 2.78 22.44
N VAL A 226 36.71 1.94 21.67
CA VAL A 226 35.68 2.35 20.70
C VAL A 226 34.44 1.51 20.90
N GLN A 227 33.26 2.14 20.93
CA GLN A 227 31.97 1.48 21.03
C GLN A 227 30.95 2.07 20.07
N ILE A 228 29.96 1.29 19.66
CA ILE A 228 28.81 1.75 18.87
C ILE A 228 27.52 1.36 19.60
N ASP A 229 26.68 2.35 19.86
CA ASP A 229 25.39 2.19 20.52
C ASP A 229 24.25 2.70 19.61
N PRO A 230 23.04 2.11 19.64
CA PRO A 230 22.59 1.05 20.53
C PRO A 230 22.98 -0.37 20.05
N GLY A 231 23.26 -1.26 21.00
CA GLY A 231 23.20 -2.72 20.80
C GLY A 231 24.38 -3.40 20.10
N ILE A 232 25.39 -2.66 19.60
CA ILE A 232 26.60 -3.25 19.00
C ILE A 232 27.71 -3.42 20.05
N GLY A 233 27.93 -2.41 20.90
CA GLY A 233 28.92 -2.44 21.97
C GLY A 233 30.35 -2.17 21.48
N ALA A 234 31.35 -2.75 22.14
CA ALA A 234 32.77 -2.50 21.85
C ALA A 234 33.17 -3.04 20.47
N VAL A 235 33.93 -2.26 19.72
CA VAL A 235 34.39 -2.59 18.36
C VAL A 235 35.87 -2.28 18.18
N ASN A 236 36.52 -3.01 17.29
CA ASN A 236 37.86 -2.68 16.81
C ASN A 236 37.76 -1.66 15.66
N THR A 237 38.91 -1.15 15.18
CA THR A 237 38.93 -0.10 14.15
C THR A 237 40.03 -0.34 13.09
N PRO A 238 39.78 -0.03 11.80
CA PRO A 238 38.46 0.26 11.18
C PRO A 238 37.51 -0.95 11.24
N GLY A 239 36.28 -0.84 10.74
CA GLY A 239 35.39 -2.01 10.70
C GLY A 239 34.01 -1.74 10.10
N VAL A 240 33.21 -2.82 9.99
CA VAL A 240 31.84 -2.78 9.47
C VAL A 240 30.91 -3.66 10.32
N ARG A 241 29.61 -3.34 10.31
CA ARG A 241 28.57 -4.11 10.99
C ARG A 241 27.24 -4.06 10.23
N ASP A 242 26.68 -5.22 9.94
CA ASP A 242 25.31 -5.34 9.44
C ASP A 242 24.31 -5.16 10.59
N VAL A 243 23.27 -4.37 10.35
CA VAL A 243 22.20 -4.08 11.30
C VAL A 243 20.85 -4.13 10.61
N SER A 244 19.83 -4.59 11.34
CA SER A 244 18.44 -4.69 10.84
C SER A 244 17.47 -4.03 11.83
N PRO A 245 17.58 -2.71 12.07
CA PRO A 245 16.71 -2.03 13.02
C PRO A 245 15.24 -2.10 12.57
N LYS A 246 14.33 -2.25 13.54
CA LYS A 246 12.87 -2.29 13.29
C LYS A 246 12.19 -0.93 13.38
N ILE A 247 12.85 0.02 14.01
CA ILE A 247 12.39 1.41 14.14
C ILE A 247 13.54 2.32 13.73
N THR A 248 13.23 3.55 13.32
CA THR A 248 14.27 4.54 13.00
C THR A 248 15.25 4.64 14.17
N THR A 249 16.50 4.28 13.91
CA THR A 249 17.53 4.11 14.94
C THR A 249 18.75 4.94 14.57
N THR A 250 19.17 5.82 15.47
CA THR A 250 20.44 6.53 15.37
C THR A 250 21.52 5.70 16.08
N TYR A 251 22.54 5.29 15.33
CA TYR A 251 23.73 4.66 15.88
C TYR A 251 24.79 5.72 16.13
N THR A 252 25.40 5.69 17.30
CA THR A 252 26.45 6.60 17.74
C THR A 252 27.72 5.80 18.04
N LEU A 253 28.78 6.09 17.28
CA LEU A 253 30.13 5.64 17.58
C LEU A 253 30.77 6.57 18.59
N THR A 254 31.35 6.02 19.65
CA THR A 254 32.12 6.75 20.67
C THR A 254 33.52 6.16 20.81
N ALA A 255 34.53 6.93 20.41
CA ALA A 255 35.93 6.63 20.69
C ALA A 255 36.38 7.41 21.93
N ARG A 256 37.08 6.78 22.87
CA ARG A 256 37.54 7.41 24.13
C ARG A 256 39.04 7.29 24.31
N CYS A 257 39.61 8.30 24.94
CA CYS A 257 40.92 8.27 25.57
C CYS A 257 40.84 8.92 26.96
N GLY A 258 40.76 8.10 28.01
CA GLY A 258 40.50 8.59 29.36
C GLY A 258 39.21 9.44 29.42
N PRO A 259 39.26 10.70 29.91
CA PRO A 259 38.09 11.58 29.96
C PRO A 259 37.69 12.15 28.59
N ASN A 260 38.57 12.10 27.60
CA ASN A 260 38.32 12.67 26.27
C ASN A 260 37.54 11.68 25.39
N ALA A 261 36.63 12.20 24.57
CA ALA A 261 35.86 11.39 23.63
C ALA A 261 35.65 12.10 22.29
N ARG A 262 35.55 11.31 21.22
CA ARG A 262 35.09 11.71 19.90
C ARG A 262 33.88 10.88 19.53
N THR A 263 32.81 11.52 19.12
CA THR A 263 31.56 10.85 18.71
C THR A 263 31.22 11.13 17.25
N ALA A 264 30.57 10.18 16.59
CA ALA A 264 29.89 10.37 15.31
C ALA A 264 28.59 9.57 15.30
N SER A 265 27.60 10.03 14.57
CA SER A 265 26.30 9.35 14.48
C SER A 265 25.84 9.17 13.04
N VAL A 266 25.14 8.08 12.78
CA VAL A 266 24.41 7.79 11.54
C VAL A 266 22.98 7.41 11.91
N THR A 267 21.99 7.97 11.20
CA THR A 267 20.57 7.65 11.43
C THR A 267 20.08 6.76 10.31
N ILE A 268 19.62 5.56 10.67
CA ILE A 268 18.94 4.65 9.75
C ILE A 268 17.45 4.88 9.93
N ILE A 269 16.82 5.46 8.92
CA ILE A 269 15.38 5.66 8.83
C ILE A 269 14.74 4.33 8.46
N VAL A 270 13.84 3.85 9.31
CA VAL A 270 13.12 2.59 9.08
C VAL A 270 11.69 2.92 8.68
N ASN A 271 11.38 2.62 7.43
CA ASN A 271 10.02 2.63 6.92
C ASN A 271 9.33 1.32 7.35
N PRO A 272 8.11 1.33 7.91
CA PRO A 272 7.41 0.12 8.32
C PRO A 272 7.32 -0.93 7.20
N ALA A 273 7.53 -2.20 7.52
CA ALA A 273 7.36 -3.30 6.56
C ALA A 273 5.86 -3.53 6.37
N GLY A 274 5.33 -3.01 5.27
CA GLY A 274 3.91 -3.09 5.00
C GLY A 274 3.10 -2.26 6.00
N SER A 275 2.99 -0.96 5.76
CA SER A 275 1.67 -0.35 6.00
C SER A 275 0.68 -1.18 5.19
N ALA A 276 -0.37 -1.71 5.82
CA ALA A 276 -1.46 -2.36 5.08
C ALA A 276 -1.85 -1.42 3.93
N ILE A 277 -1.54 -1.82 2.70
CA ILE A 277 -1.94 -1.03 1.54
C ILE A 277 -3.47 -1.08 1.51
N GLY A 278 -4.08 0.09 1.40
CA GLY A 278 -5.53 0.22 1.35
C GLY A 278 -6.08 -0.73 0.29
N ASN A 279 -7.08 -1.52 0.66
CA ASN A 279 -7.72 -2.44 -0.27
C ASN A 279 -8.82 -1.70 -1.04
N PHE A 280 -8.49 -1.29 -2.26
CA PHE A 280 -9.41 -0.71 -3.23
C PHE A 280 -10.15 -1.77 -4.05
N ALA A 281 -9.83 -3.06 -3.95
CA ALA A 281 -10.51 -4.08 -4.75
C ALA A 281 -12.00 -4.20 -4.38
N GLY A 282 -12.83 -4.54 -5.37
CA GLY A 282 -14.26 -4.78 -5.23
C GLY A 282 -15.12 -3.71 -5.91
N ALA A 283 -16.44 -3.82 -5.69
CA ALA A 283 -17.43 -2.92 -6.24
C ALA A 283 -17.56 -1.64 -5.40
N TRP A 284 -17.70 -0.52 -6.09
CA TRP A 284 -17.84 0.81 -5.53
C TRP A 284 -18.99 1.54 -6.21
N ILE A 285 -19.79 2.23 -5.40
CA ILE A 285 -20.74 3.24 -5.85
C ILE A 285 -20.07 4.59 -5.59
N HIS A 286 -19.95 5.41 -6.62
CA HIS A 286 -19.36 6.74 -6.51
C HIS A 286 -20.38 7.83 -6.86
N ASN A 287 -20.00 9.09 -6.61
CA ASN A 287 -20.88 10.26 -6.70
C ASN A 287 -21.59 10.46 -8.06
N PHE A 288 -21.11 9.81 -9.12
CA PHE A 288 -21.68 9.90 -10.47
C PHE A 288 -21.76 8.54 -11.18
N GLY A 289 -21.79 7.42 -10.44
CA GLY A 289 -21.93 6.11 -11.05
C GLY A 289 -21.33 4.96 -10.25
N THR A 290 -20.76 3.97 -10.94
CA THR A 290 -20.22 2.75 -10.33
C THR A 290 -18.91 2.32 -10.95
N MET A 291 -18.07 1.63 -10.18
CA MET A 291 -16.85 1.00 -10.68
C MET A 291 -16.59 -0.31 -9.94
N THR A 292 -15.88 -1.24 -10.59
CA THR A 292 -15.34 -2.43 -9.93
C THR A 292 -13.84 -2.49 -10.16
N LEU A 293 -13.08 -2.60 -9.09
CA LEU A 293 -11.62 -2.60 -9.12
C LEU A 293 -11.05 -3.98 -8.76
N THR A 294 -9.98 -4.38 -9.43
CA THR A 294 -9.07 -5.42 -8.96
C THR A 294 -7.81 -4.78 -8.40
N GLN A 295 -7.23 -5.42 -7.38
CA GLN A 295 -5.96 -5.01 -6.80
C GLN A 295 -5.05 -6.22 -6.64
N SER A 296 -3.85 -6.13 -7.22
CA SER A 296 -2.81 -7.15 -7.11
C SER A 296 -1.55 -6.50 -6.53
N GLY A 297 -1.31 -6.73 -5.25
CA GLY A 297 -0.33 -5.97 -4.49
C GLY A 297 -0.72 -4.49 -4.46
N SER A 298 0.20 -3.60 -4.81
CA SER A 298 -0.07 -2.16 -4.93
C SER A 298 -0.79 -1.78 -6.21
N ASN A 299 -0.83 -2.63 -7.24
CA ASN A 299 -1.39 -2.26 -8.54
C ASN A 299 -2.92 -2.39 -8.52
N VAL A 300 -3.61 -1.35 -8.99
CA VAL A 300 -5.07 -1.30 -9.13
C VAL A 300 -5.42 -1.09 -10.59
N LEU A 301 -6.40 -1.86 -11.06
CA LEU A 301 -7.02 -1.74 -12.37
C LEU A 301 -8.52 -1.91 -12.19
N ASN A 302 -9.33 -1.34 -13.06
CA ASN A 302 -10.75 -1.67 -13.09
C ASN A 302 -10.98 -3.05 -13.75
N THR A 303 -11.79 -3.92 -13.10
CA THR A 303 -12.17 -5.24 -13.64
C THR A 303 -13.12 -5.12 -14.84
N SER A 304 -13.89 -4.05 -14.84
CA SER A 304 -14.79 -3.62 -15.90
C SER A 304 -14.71 -2.10 -16.00
N GLU A 305 -14.98 -1.53 -17.17
CA GLU A 305 -15.06 -0.08 -17.32
C GLU A 305 -15.96 0.56 -16.25
N TYR A 306 -15.50 1.64 -15.61
CA TYR A 306 -16.35 2.41 -14.69
C TYR A 306 -17.45 3.09 -15.49
N VAL A 307 -18.61 3.27 -14.87
CA VAL A 307 -19.81 3.81 -15.51
C VAL A 307 -20.03 5.25 -15.05
N ASN A 308 -20.11 6.19 -15.99
CA ASN A 308 -20.49 7.58 -15.72
C ASN A 308 -21.98 7.78 -15.98
N ALA A 309 -22.79 7.81 -14.92
CA ALA A 309 -24.24 7.94 -15.00
C ALA A 309 -24.73 9.34 -15.43
N PHE A 310 -23.87 10.36 -15.49
CA PHE A 310 -24.22 11.69 -15.98
C PHE A 310 -24.28 11.83 -17.50
N THR A 311 -23.85 10.79 -18.21
CA THR A 311 -23.88 10.77 -19.67
C THR A 311 -25.11 10.00 -20.14
N THR A 312 -25.74 10.45 -21.23
CA THR A 312 -26.97 9.84 -21.77
C THR A 312 -26.80 8.35 -22.07
N ASN A 313 -25.59 7.93 -22.47
CA ASN A 313 -25.27 6.55 -22.81
C ASN A 313 -24.59 5.78 -21.67
N LYS A 314 -24.50 6.36 -20.47
CA LYS A 314 -23.77 5.79 -19.32
C LYS A 314 -22.36 5.35 -19.71
N SER A 315 -21.64 6.29 -20.34
CA SER A 315 -20.32 6.14 -20.91
C SER A 315 -19.36 5.48 -19.94
N LYS A 316 -18.48 4.67 -20.53
CA LYS A 316 -17.63 3.73 -19.83
C LYS A 316 -16.17 4.15 -19.94
N GLY A 317 -15.43 4.05 -18.85
CA GLY A 317 -14.04 4.49 -18.78
C GLY A 317 -13.12 3.53 -18.02
N ASN A 318 -11.83 3.80 -18.08
CA ASN A 318 -10.79 2.97 -17.43
C ASN A 318 -10.14 3.67 -16.27
N ILE A 319 -9.66 2.88 -15.29
CA ILE A 319 -8.89 3.34 -14.12
C ILE A 319 -7.69 2.42 -13.97
N SER A 320 -6.51 3.00 -13.77
CA SER A 320 -5.29 2.28 -13.41
C SER A 320 -4.47 3.06 -12.43
N GLY A 321 -3.71 2.40 -11.55
CA GLY A 321 -2.85 3.12 -10.60
C GLY A 321 -2.12 2.22 -9.61
N THR A 322 -1.46 2.86 -8.66
CA THR A 322 -0.65 2.22 -7.62
C THR A 322 -1.03 2.74 -6.25
N VAL A 323 -1.09 1.84 -5.27
CA VAL A 323 -1.45 2.10 -3.87
C VAL A 323 -0.20 2.19 -3.00
N THR A 324 -0.08 3.30 -2.27
CA THR A 324 0.92 3.50 -1.21
C THR A 324 0.20 3.93 0.06
N GLY A 325 0.27 3.12 1.13
CA GLY A 325 -0.58 3.31 2.31
C GLY A 325 -2.06 3.23 1.91
N ASN A 326 -2.87 4.23 2.29
CA ASN A 326 -4.29 4.32 1.90
C ASN A 326 -4.54 5.13 0.62
N THR A 327 -3.50 5.48 -0.13
CA THR A 327 -3.62 6.39 -1.27
C THR A 327 -3.42 5.63 -2.56
N LEU A 328 -4.40 5.70 -3.47
CA LEU A 328 -4.30 5.25 -4.86
C LEU A 328 -3.98 6.46 -5.75
N LEU A 329 -2.83 6.42 -6.43
CA LEU A 329 -2.45 7.37 -7.46
C LEU A 329 -2.55 6.70 -8.83
N GLY A 330 -3.16 7.36 -9.80
CA GLY A 330 -3.46 6.68 -11.05
C GLY A 330 -3.87 7.58 -12.20
N ASN A 331 -4.38 6.94 -13.26
CA ASN A 331 -4.93 7.56 -14.44
C ASN A 331 -6.38 7.10 -14.65
N TRP A 332 -7.17 7.97 -15.26
CA TRP A 332 -8.50 7.65 -15.77
C TRP A 332 -8.59 7.99 -17.26
N SER A 333 -9.49 7.31 -17.97
CA SER A 333 -9.88 7.69 -19.33
C SER A 333 -11.34 7.37 -19.60
N ILE A 334 -11.99 8.19 -20.43
CA ILE A 334 -13.37 7.99 -20.90
C ILE A 334 -13.55 8.76 -22.21
N GLU A 335 -14.17 8.12 -23.21
CA GLU A 335 -14.54 8.78 -24.48
C GLU A 335 -13.41 9.63 -25.12
N GLY A 336 -12.17 9.14 -25.08
CA GLY A 336 -11.02 9.83 -25.67
C GLY A 336 -10.42 10.95 -24.81
N VAL A 337 -11.01 11.27 -23.66
CA VAL A 337 -10.43 12.18 -22.66
C VAL A 337 -9.73 11.35 -21.58
N SER A 338 -8.60 11.84 -21.09
CA SER A 338 -7.84 11.20 -20.01
C SER A 338 -7.25 12.20 -19.04
N GLY A 339 -6.78 11.70 -17.90
CA GLY A 339 -6.10 12.51 -16.91
C GLY A 339 -5.65 11.68 -15.71
N THR A 340 -5.27 12.35 -14.64
CA THR A 340 -4.79 11.70 -13.41
C THR A 340 -5.88 11.62 -12.35
N LEU A 341 -5.73 10.69 -11.41
CA LEU A 341 -6.58 10.58 -10.24
C LEU A 341 -5.76 10.34 -8.99
N GLN A 342 -6.34 10.75 -7.86
CA GLN A 342 -5.83 10.45 -6.54
C GLN A 342 -7.00 10.15 -5.60
N PHE A 343 -7.06 8.92 -5.09
CA PHE A 343 -8.06 8.48 -4.12
C PHE A 343 -7.40 8.15 -2.78
N TYR A 344 -8.12 8.44 -1.70
CA TYR A 344 -7.76 8.14 -0.33
C TYR A 344 -8.81 7.21 0.25
N LEU A 345 -8.39 6.02 0.69
CA LEU A 345 -9.25 5.06 1.35
C LEU A 345 -9.51 5.51 2.80
N GLY A 346 -10.78 5.56 3.18
CA GLY A 346 -11.19 5.80 4.56
C GLY A 346 -10.69 4.71 5.49
N ALA A 347 -10.52 5.05 6.76
CA ALA A 347 -9.96 4.13 7.77
C ALA A 347 -10.75 2.81 7.93
N ASN A 348 -12.04 2.80 7.56
CA ASN A 348 -12.90 1.62 7.59
C ASN A 348 -12.76 0.72 6.34
N GLY A 349 -12.00 1.13 5.31
CA GLY A 349 -11.85 0.41 4.05
C GLY A 349 -13.11 0.39 3.16
N ASN A 350 -14.16 1.10 3.55
CA ASN A 350 -15.50 1.02 2.94
C ASN A 350 -15.94 2.31 2.24
N SER A 351 -15.18 3.38 2.37
CA SER A 351 -15.38 4.64 1.65
C SER A 351 -14.06 5.13 1.08
N PHE A 352 -14.10 5.87 -0.02
CA PHE A 352 -12.95 6.62 -0.52
C PHE A 352 -13.34 8.04 -0.87
N ASP A 353 -12.38 8.95 -0.80
CA ASP A 353 -12.51 10.33 -1.22
C ASP A 353 -11.31 10.72 -2.08
N GLY A 354 -11.45 11.73 -2.95
CA GLY A 354 -10.40 12.04 -3.88
C GLY A 354 -10.84 12.94 -5.02
N ALA A 355 -10.03 12.99 -6.06
CA ALA A 355 -10.30 13.79 -7.24
C ALA A 355 -9.73 13.14 -8.50
N ARG A 356 -10.33 13.52 -9.63
CA ARG A 356 -9.71 13.42 -10.95
C ARG A 356 -9.31 14.80 -11.44
N VAL A 357 -8.22 14.84 -12.21
CA VAL A 357 -7.72 16.04 -12.87
C VAL A 357 -7.65 15.75 -14.36
N SER A 358 -8.18 16.67 -15.17
CA SER A 358 -7.86 16.82 -16.60
C SER A 358 -7.13 18.14 -16.83
N GLU A 359 -6.69 18.40 -18.06
CA GLU A 359 -6.12 19.70 -18.44
C GLU A 359 -7.04 20.90 -18.14
N GLN A 360 -8.35 20.66 -18.05
CA GLN A 360 -9.36 21.71 -17.98
C GLN A 360 -9.94 21.90 -16.57
N GLN A 361 -9.90 20.89 -15.70
CA GLN A 361 -10.58 20.92 -14.41
C GLN A 361 -10.14 19.82 -13.45
N GLN A 362 -10.24 20.12 -12.16
CA GLN A 362 -10.17 19.14 -11.07
C GLN A 362 -11.58 18.93 -10.52
N LEU A 363 -12.05 17.68 -10.55
CA LEU A 363 -13.39 17.30 -10.09
C LEU A 363 -13.29 16.28 -8.97
N ARG A 364 -14.09 16.47 -7.91
CA ARG A 364 -14.14 15.51 -6.80
C ARG A 364 -14.67 14.16 -7.27
N TRP A 365 -14.04 13.10 -6.80
CA TRP A 365 -14.44 11.73 -7.08
C TRP A 365 -14.33 10.91 -5.80
N CYS A 366 -15.48 10.49 -5.31
CA CYS A 366 -15.62 9.88 -3.99
C CYS A 366 -16.75 8.84 -4.02
N GLY A 367 -16.74 7.91 -3.09
CA GLY A 367 -17.70 6.82 -3.07
C GLY A 367 -17.60 5.91 -1.87
N ALA A 368 -18.45 4.89 -1.88
CA ALA A 368 -18.52 3.86 -0.84
C ALA A 368 -18.85 2.49 -1.43
N ARG A 369 -18.54 1.46 -0.65
CA ARG A 369 -19.02 0.10 -0.90
C ARG A 369 -20.52 0.02 -0.62
N SER A 370 -21.19 -0.96 -1.24
CA SER A 370 -22.62 -1.10 -1.03
C SER A 370 -22.97 -1.31 0.45
N GLY A 371 -24.04 -0.67 0.92
CA GLY A 371 -24.46 -0.69 2.32
C GLY A 371 -23.59 0.15 3.27
N SER A 372 -22.53 0.80 2.78
CA SER A 372 -21.69 1.71 3.58
C SER A 372 -22.01 3.17 3.33
N PRO A 373 -21.88 4.04 4.35
CA PRO A 373 -22.14 5.46 4.18
C PRO A 373 -21.07 6.12 3.30
N PHE A 374 -21.52 7.03 2.44
CA PHE A 374 -20.65 7.91 1.68
C PHE A 374 -19.88 8.87 2.60
N PRO A 375 -18.64 9.26 2.25
CA PRO A 375 -17.88 10.19 3.07
C PRO A 375 -18.53 11.57 3.08
N SER A 376 -18.36 12.30 4.19
CA SER A 376 -18.90 13.67 4.32
C SER A 376 -18.36 14.56 3.20
N GLY A 377 -19.27 15.29 2.56
CA GLY A 377 -18.96 16.07 1.38
C GLY A 377 -19.02 15.27 0.06
N CYS A 378 -19.38 14.00 0.08
CA CYS A 378 -19.55 13.24 -1.17
C CYS A 378 -21.01 13.22 -1.58
N SER A 379 -21.33 13.74 -2.78
CA SER A 379 -22.72 13.91 -3.22
C SER A 379 -23.52 14.64 -2.12
N PHE A 380 -24.70 14.16 -1.76
CA PHE A 380 -25.52 14.72 -0.67
C PHE A 380 -25.04 14.39 0.75
N ALA A 381 -24.06 13.50 0.94
CA ALA A 381 -23.63 13.11 2.28
C ALA A 381 -22.90 14.25 3.01
N GLY A 382 -23.15 14.36 4.32
CA GLY A 382 -22.50 15.32 5.21
C GLY A 382 -23.41 16.44 5.67
N THR A 383 -22.80 17.46 6.26
CA THR A 383 -23.51 18.61 6.83
C THR A 383 -23.63 19.74 5.81
N TRP A 384 -24.81 20.32 5.77
CA TRP A 384 -25.19 21.41 4.90
C TRP A 384 -25.70 22.58 5.74
N ASN A 385 -25.29 23.78 5.37
CA ASN A 385 -26.05 24.99 5.70
C ASN A 385 -27.31 25.00 4.84
N MET A 386 -28.40 25.51 5.40
CA MET A 386 -29.73 25.43 4.82
C MET A 386 -30.43 26.77 4.80
N TYR A 387 -31.24 26.97 3.77
CA TYR A 387 -32.29 27.96 3.74
C TYR A 387 -33.56 27.32 3.19
N PHE A 388 -34.63 27.40 3.98
CA PHE A 388 -35.98 27.03 3.60
C PHE A 388 -36.90 28.22 3.82
N SER A 389 -37.56 28.70 2.76
CA SER A 389 -38.43 29.88 2.81
C SER A 389 -39.59 29.74 3.80
N ALA A 390 -40.16 28.55 3.99
CA ALA A 390 -41.28 28.36 4.92
C ALA A 390 -40.84 28.19 6.40
N ASN A 391 -39.55 27.92 6.67
CA ASN A 391 -39.03 27.84 8.04
C ASN A 391 -37.53 28.19 8.09
N PRO A 392 -37.18 29.49 8.19
CA PRO A 392 -35.79 29.95 8.17
C PRO A 392 -35.02 29.68 9.47
N ALA A 393 -35.68 29.17 10.53
CA ALA A 393 -35.05 29.00 11.85
C ALA A 393 -34.01 27.87 11.89
N CYS A 394 -34.08 26.89 10.98
CA CYS A 394 -33.14 25.78 10.94
C CYS A 394 -32.03 26.04 9.94
N ALA A 395 -30.86 26.39 10.47
CA ALA A 395 -29.71 26.78 9.67
C ALA A 395 -28.92 25.61 9.06
N THR A 396 -29.10 24.38 9.53
CA THR A 396 -28.31 23.22 9.07
C THR A 396 -29.10 21.92 8.98
N ILE A 397 -28.60 20.99 8.16
CA ILE A 397 -29.05 19.59 8.07
C ILE A 397 -27.82 18.69 7.92
N THR A 398 -27.84 17.51 8.52
CA THR A 398 -26.89 16.44 8.22
C THR A 398 -27.60 15.33 7.45
N LEU A 399 -27.06 15.01 6.29
CA LEU A 399 -27.58 13.98 5.39
C LEU A 399 -26.64 12.77 5.39
N THR A 400 -27.21 11.59 5.46
CA THR A 400 -26.51 10.31 5.29
C THR A 400 -26.94 9.68 3.98
N ARG A 401 -25.97 9.38 3.11
CA ARG A 401 -26.20 8.61 1.88
C ARG A 401 -25.62 7.21 2.05
N ILE A 402 -26.45 6.20 1.84
CA ILE A 402 -26.05 4.80 1.68
C ILE A 402 -26.67 4.31 0.37
N ASP A 403 -25.82 3.83 -0.55
CA ASP A 403 -26.24 3.49 -1.90
C ASP A 403 -27.00 4.68 -2.56
N ASP A 404 -28.23 4.43 -2.99
CA ASP A 404 -29.13 5.45 -3.56
C ASP A 404 -30.11 6.01 -2.51
N THR A 405 -30.04 5.60 -1.25
CA THR A 405 -30.91 6.13 -0.19
C THR A 405 -30.24 7.31 0.50
N VAL A 406 -30.97 8.42 0.65
CA VAL A 406 -30.53 9.60 1.39
C VAL A 406 -31.52 9.91 2.50
N THR A 407 -31.00 9.97 3.72
CA THR A 407 -31.79 10.25 4.92
C THR A 407 -31.20 11.42 5.70
N GLY A 408 -32.05 12.11 6.45
CA GLY A 408 -31.61 13.16 7.36
C GLY A 408 -32.74 13.64 8.27
N ASN A 409 -32.39 14.50 9.21
CA ASN A 409 -33.37 15.16 10.05
C ASN A 409 -33.19 16.68 9.93
N TYR A 410 -34.25 17.37 9.53
CA TYR A 410 -34.28 18.82 9.41
C TYR A 410 -35.42 19.35 10.28
N CYS A 411 -35.13 20.25 11.22
CA CYS A 411 -36.12 20.80 12.15
C CYS A 411 -36.96 19.75 12.91
N GLY A 412 -36.41 18.58 13.23
CA GLY A 412 -37.17 17.49 13.87
C GLY A 412 -38.01 16.66 12.90
N SER A 413 -38.03 17.00 11.60
CA SER A 413 -38.71 16.24 10.56
C SER A 413 -37.77 15.32 9.82
N LEU A 414 -38.20 14.09 9.60
CA LEU A 414 -37.43 13.12 8.83
C LEU A 414 -37.46 13.49 7.35
N LEU A 415 -36.30 13.40 6.72
CA LEU A 415 -36.12 13.44 5.29
C LEU A 415 -35.76 12.03 4.84
N ASN A 416 -36.52 11.46 3.91
CA ASN A 416 -36.19 10.19 3.28
C ASN A 416 -36.39 10.31 1.78
N GLY A 417 -35.33 10.12 1.01
CA GLY A 417 -35.38 10.21 -0.44
C GLY A 417 -34.46 9.24 -1.13
N THR A 418 -34.76 9.04 -2.40
CA THR A 418 -34.01 8.19 -3.32
C THR A 418 -33.28 9.05 -4.34
N LEU A 419 -32.00 8.75 -4.51
CA LEU A 419 -31.10 9.42 -5.42
C LEU A 419 -31.29 8.87 -6.84
N GLN A 420 -31.28 9.78 -7.81
CA GLN A 420 -31.37 9.49 -9.23
C GLN A 420 -30.40 10.39 -10.00
N TYR A 421 -29.90 9.88 -11.13
CA TYR A 421 -29.11 10.65 -12.08
C TYR A 421 -30.00 11.03 -13.26
N VAL A 422 -30.21 12.33 -13.48
CA VAL A 422 -31.07 12.85 -14.55
C VAL A 422 -30.25 13.82 -15.39
N GLY A 423 -29.86 13.40 -16.59
CA GLY A 423 -28.87 14.14 -17.39
C GLY A 423 -27.56 14.28 -16.62
N SER A 424 -27.04 15.51 -16.50
CA SER A 424 -25.83 15.82 -15.73
C SER A 424 -26.09 16.13 -14.25
N GLU A 425 -27.31 15.89 -13.76
CA GLU A 425 -27.72 16.27 -12.42
C GLU A 425 -27.89 15.06 -11.51
N THR A 426 -27.55 15.27 -10.24
CA THR A 426 -27.92 14.34 -9.16
C THR A 426 -29.14 14.90 -8.45
N VAL A 427 -30.21 14.13 -8.41
CA VAL A 427 -31.49 14.52 -7.83
C VAL A 427 -31.83 13.59 -6.69
N ILE A 428 -32.32 14.11 -5.57
CA ILE A 428 -33.03 13.31 -4.58
C ILE A 428 -34.51 13.64 -4.68
N ASN A 429 -35.33 12.61 -4.89
CA ASN A 429 -36.77 12.69 -4.76
C ASN A 429 -37.19 11.92 -3.51
N GLY A 430 -38.04 12.51 -2.67
CA GLY A 430 -38.39 11.89 -1.40
C GLY A 430 -39.63 12.44 -0.74
N THR A 431 -39.83 12.03 0.51
CA THR A 431 -40.92 12.48 1.36
C THR A 431 -40.40 13.10 2.65
N THR A 432 -41.14 14.06 3.18
CA THR A 432 -40.82 14.76 4.41
C THR A 432 -42.07 15.18 5.17
N SER A 433 -41.95 15.33 6.49
CA SER A 433 -43.01 15.76 7.42
C SER A 433 -42.86 17.21 7.90
N LEU A 434 -42.17 18.07 7.12
CA LEU A 434 -41.83 19.44 7.53
C LEU A 434 -43.02 20.40 7.64
N THR A 435 -44.12 20.11 6.97
CA THR A 435 -45.41 20.82 7.13
C THR A 435 -46.46 19.82 7.58
N SER A 436 -47.70 20.26 7.84
CA SER A 436 -48.78 19.34 8.24
C SER A 436 -49.01 18.27 7.16
N GLY A 437 -48.63 17.02 7.46
CA GLY A 437 -48.75 15.89 6.53
C GLY A 437 -47.43 15.48 5.86
N SER A 438 -47.47 14.40 5.08
CA SER A 438 -46.33 13.94 4.29
C SER A 438 -46.30 14.65 2.95
N ASN A 439 -45.23 15.38 2.66
CA ASN A 439 -45.04 16.12 1.42
C ASN A 439 -43.91 15.51 0.60
N SER A 440 -44.05 15.53 -0.72
CA SER A 440 -42.96 15.17 -1.62
C SER A 440 -41.98 16.34 -1.78
N PHE A 441 -40.69 16.05 -1.89
CA PHE A 441 -39.66 17.05 -2.17
C PHE A 441 -38.75 16.58 -3.32
N ALA A 442 -38.11 17.53 -3.98
CA ALA A 442 -37.04 17.28 -4.95
C ALA A 442 -35.87 18.23 -4.69
N LEU A 443 -34.66 17.70 -4.57
CA LEU A 443 -33.41 18.47 -4.39
C LEU A 443 -32.40 18.12 -5.48
N TYR A 444 -31.77 19.14 -6.06
CA TYR A 444 -30.86 19.04 -7.21
C TYR A 444 -29.49 19.56 -6.81
N LEU A 445 -28.44 18.75 -6.92
CA LEU A 445 -27.07 19.25 -6.78
C LEU A 445 -26.76 20.23 -7.92
N ILE A 446 -26.25 21.40 -7.55
CA ILE A 446 -25.67 22.36 -8.48
C ILE A 446 -24.22 21.90 -8.71
N ASP A 447 -23.87 21.62 -9.96
CA ASP A 447 -22.61 20.97 -10.35
C ASP A 447 -22.43 19.60 -9.64
N GLY A 448 -23.11 18.58 -10.18
CA GLY A 448 -23.26 17.24 -9.59
C GLY A 448 -21.95 16.51 -9.26
N TYR A 449 -20.81 16.94 -9.80
CA TYR A 449 -19.50 16.39 -9.46
C TYR A 449 -18.98 16.89 -8.12
N ASN A 450 -18.99 18.20 -7.90
CA ASN A 450 -18.37 18.86 -6.75
C ASN A 450 -19.30 18.96 -5.55
N ALA A 451 -20.62 18.83 -5.78
CA ALA A 451 -21.66 18.74 -4.77
C ALA A 451 -21.59 19.86 -3.70
N THR A 452 -21.17 21.07 -4.05
CA THR A 452 -20.96 22.15 -3.06
C THR A 452 -22.25 22.86 -2.67
N GLN A 453 -23.26 22.76 -3.52
CA GLN A 453 -24.54 23.47 -3.42
C GLN A 453 -25.68 22.59 -3.93
N PHE A 454 -26.89 22.84 -3.45
CA PHE A 454 -28.11 22.29 -4.03
C PHE A 454 -29.26 23.30 -3.97
N GLN A 455 -30.27 23.08 -4.82
CA GLN A 455 -31.52 23.83 -4.85
C GLN A 455 -32.72 22.89 -5.04
N GLY A 456 -33.94 23.35 -4.77
CA GLY A 456 -35.14 22.54 -4.91
C GLY A 456 -36.29 23.03 -4.03
N GLY A 457 -37.12 22.11 -3.55
CA GLY A 457 -38.23 22.47 -2.67
C GLY A 457 -39.28 21.38 -2.55
N LEU A 458 -40.42 21.73 -1.94
CA LEU A 458 -41.57 20.83 -1.89
C LEU A 458 -42.29 20.83 -3.24
N VAL A 459 -42.62 19.64 -3.74
CA VAL A 459 -43.25 19.47 -5.04
C VAL A 459 -44.69 19.98 -4.99
N GLY A 460 -45.03 20.91 -5.87
CA GLY A 460 -46.38 21.45 -6.01
C GLY A 460 -46.79 22.48 -4.95
N ILE A 461 -45.84 22.99 -4.15
CA ILE A 461 -46.10 23.98 -3.10
C ILE A 461 -45.32 25.27 -3.40
N ALA A 462 -46.01 26.35 -3.75
CA ALA A 462 -45.39 27.64 -4.01
C ALA A 462 -44.78 28.23 -2.72
N GLY A 463 -43.65 28.94 -2.83
CA GLY A 463 -42.96 29.53 -1.68
C GLY A 463 -42.32 28.50 -0.75
N SER A 464 -41.93 27.34 -1.27
CA SER A 464 -41.30 26.25 -0.53
C SER A 464 -39.87 25.95 -0.98
N GLU A 465 -39.16 26.97 -1.50
CA GLU A 465 -37.81 26.88 -2.04
C GLU A 465 -36.78 26.48 -0.98
N TRP A 466 -35.90 25.55 -1.35
CA TRP A 466 -34.87 24.96 -0.51
C TRP A 466 -33.51 25.07 -1.17
N CYS A 467 -32.54 25.63 -0.48
CA CYS A 467 -31.16 25.51 -0.92
C CYS A 467 -30.25 25.14 0.23
N GLY A 468 -29.19 24.44 -0.12
CA GLY A 468 -28.12 24.11 0.79
C GLY A 468 -26.76 24.41 0.19
N TRP A 469 -25.79 24.70 1.07
CA TRP A 469 -24.39 24.91 0.71
C TRP A 469 -23.50 24.40 1.83
N ARG A 470 -22.26 24.04 1.53
CA ARG A 470 -21.32 23.50 2.53
C ARG A 470 -19.96 24.18 2.52
N GLY A 471 -19.30 24.20 3.67
CA GLY A 471 -18.00 24.83 3.85
C GLY A 471 -18.03 26.31 3.45
N ASN A 472 -17.08 26.70 2.59
CA ASN A 472 -16.93 28.08 2.11
C ASN A 472 -17.78 28.41 0.86
N ALA A 473 -18.63 27.48 0.42
CA ALA A 473 -19.53 27.77 -0.69
C ALA A 473 -20.53 28.87 -0.28
N ILE A 474 -20.90 29.72 -1.23
CA ILE A 474 -21.90 30.77 -1.00
C ILE A 474 -23.29 30.15 -1.08
N LYS A 475 -24.30 30.72 -0.42
CA LYS A 475 -25.70 30.34 -0.64
C LYS A 475 -26.05 30.48 -2.14
N PRO A 476 -26.73 29.51 -2.76
CA PRO A 476 -27.21 29.64 -4.14
C PRO A 476 -28.05 30.92 -4.35
N PRO A 477 -27.87 31.64 -5.48
CA PRO A 477 -28.64 32.86 -5.77
C PRO A 477 -30.15 32.60 -5.86
N GLN A 478 -30.52 31.41 -6.33
CA GLN A 478 -31.89 30.92 -6.38
C GLN A 478 -31.97 29.60 -5.63
N CYS A 479 -33.01 29.43 -4.83
CA CYS A 479 -33.22 28.23 -4.02
C CYS A 479 -34.31 27.32 -4.58
N GLY A 480 -35.01 27.73 -5.64
CA GLY A 480 -36.00 26.91 -6.34
C GLY A 480 -35.53 26.54 -7.73
N LYS A 481 -36.05 25.43 -8.25
CA LYS A 481 -35.82 24.97 -9.62
C LYS A 481 -37.13 24.75 -10.35
#